data_AF-A0A177MKS9-F1
#
_entry.id   AF-A0A177MKS9-F1
#
_cell.length_a   1.000
_cell.length_b   1.000
_cell.length_c   1.000
_cell.angle_alpha   90.00
_cell.angle_beta   90.00
_cell.angle_gamma   90.00
#
_symmetry.space_group_name_H-M   'P 1'
#
loop_
_entity.id
_entity.type
_entity.pdbx_description
1 polymer ?
#
loop_
_entity_poly.entity_id
_entity_poly.type
_entity_poly.pdbx_seq_one_letter_code
_entity_poly.pdbx_strand_id
1 'polypeptide(L)'
;MGYLKLCVGERFDHDMPAEGMSIILANGTPLLTFNFSASSREIQAFLNGNSSFALFAKAELILFLFKIEGFLDWSDLAFTIHLAGDETIDEGDAYLPINLVLVDPDTKIVKGLRIVTVSPDFRLNLAELIRKQVSEPFDTMAYYRAIGSLYETYPAASDLLKQAVIIEQGGKTLPASHG
;
A
#
# COMPACT_ATOMS: atom_id res chain seq x y z
N MET A 1 13.58 -20.34 0.98
CA MET A 1 12.41 -19.47 0.76
C MET A 1 11.91 -19.65 -0.67
N GLY A 2 10.61 -19.86 -0.86
CA GLY A 2 10.01 -19.78 -2.19
C GLY A 2 9.89 -18.31 -2.59
N TYR A 3 10.30 -17.97 -3.81
CA TYR A 3 10.07 -16.64 -4.36
C TYR A 3 8.60 -16.51 -4.74
N LEU A 4 7.97 -15.39 -4.36
CA LEU A 4 6.65 -15.04 -4.84
C LEU A 4 6.74 -14.76 -6.35
N LYS A 5 6.28 -15.71 -7.17
CA LYS A 5 6.22 -15.56 -8.62
C LYS A 5 4.80 -15.11 -9.00
N LEU A 6 4.69 -13.91 -9.53
CA LEU A 6 3.44 -13.37 -10.05
C LEU A 6 3.54 -13.21 -11.57
N CYS A 7 2.54 -13.69 -12.29
CA CYS A 7 2.48 -13.60 -13.74
C CYS A 7 1.05 -13.29 -14.17
N VAL A 8 0.89 -12.33 -15.09
CA VAL A 8 -0.42 -12.03 -15.69
C VAL A 8 -0.95 -13.27 -16.41
N GLY A 9 -2.21 -13.61 -16.17
CA GLY A 9 -2.84 -14.81 -16.71
C GLY A 9 -2.66 -16.07 -15.85
N GLU A 10 -1.78 -16.04 -14.84
CA GLU A 10 -1.66 -17.13 -13.85
C GLU A 10 -2.58 -16.86 -12.65
N ARG A 11 -2.88 -17.93 -11.89
CA ARG A 11 -3.65 -17.82 -10.64
C ARG A 11 -2.80 -17.18 -9.54
N PHE A 12 -3.44 -16.36 -8.72
CA PHE A 12 -2.87 -15.82 -7.50
C PHE A 12 -3.11 -16.80 -6.35
N ASP A 13 -2.07 -17.52 -5.96
CA ASP A 13 -2.16 -18.63 -4.99
C ASP A 13 -1.83 -18.21 -3.54
N HIS A 14 -2.16 -16.97 -3.17
CA HIS A 14 -1.96 -16.43 -1.82
C HIS A 14 -3.27 -15.93 -1.21
N ASP A 15 -3.35 -16.04 0.12
CA ASP A 15 -4.53 -15.62 0.89
C ASP A 15 -4.80 -14.13 0.69
N MET A 16 -6.05 -13.82 0.37
CA MET A 16 -6.55 -12.46 0.21
C MET A 16 -8.01 -12.36 0.67
N PRO A 17 -8.49 -11.16 1.05
CA PRO A 17 -9.91 -10.92 1.26
C PRO A 17 -10.74 -11.32 0.03
N ALA A 18 -11.97 -11.80 0.25
CA ALA A 18 -12.86 -12.26 -0.81
C ALA A 18 -13.14 -11.17 -1.87
N GLU A 19 -13.25 -9.93 -1.42
CA GLU A 19 -13.25 -8.69 -2.20
C GLU A 19 -12.55 -7.60 -1.37
N GLY A 20 -11.89 -6.66 -2.04
CA GLY A 20 -11.21 -5.55 -1.37
C GLY A 20 -9.76 -5.42 -1.76
N MET A 21 -8.98 -4.81 -0.88
CA MET A 21 -7.54 -4.62 -1.07
C MET A 21 -6.79 -5.14 0.14
N SER A 22 -5.56 -5.58 -0.08
CA SER A 22 -4.65 -5.98 0.98
C SER A 22 -3.26 -5.43 0.70
N ILE A 23 -2.52 -5.17 1.77
CA ILE A 23 -1.12 -4.78 1.69
C ILE A 23 -0.32 -5.68 2.62
N ILE A 24 0.76 -6.25 2.07
CA ILE A 24 1.74 -7.01 2.83
C ILE A 24 3.14 -6.47 2.53
N LEU A 25 4.10 -6.79 3.40
CA LEU A 25 5.52 -6.68 3.06
C LEU A 25 6.02 -8.04 2.59
N ALA A 26 6.75 -8.04 1.48
CA ALA A 26 7.43 -9.22 0.97
C ALA A 26 8.92 -8.89 0.80
N ASN A 27 9.77 -9.41 1.68
CA ASN A 27 11.19 -9.06 1.80
C ASN A 27 11.40 -7.53 1.84
N GLY A 28 10.65 -6.85 2.70
CA GLY A 28 10.69 -5.39 2.89
C GLY A 28 10.08 -4.55 1.77
N THR A 29 9.48 -5.17 0.76
CA THR A 29 8.81 -4.46 -0.33
C THR A 29 7.30 -4.52 -0.19
N PRO A 30 6.59 -3.38 -0.15
CA PRO A 30 5.12 -3.35 -0.18
C PRO A 30 4.54 -4.03 -1.42
N LEU A 31 3.58 -4.93 -1.18
CA LEU A 31 2.74 -5.57 -2.20
C LEU A 31 1.28 -5.20 -1.93
N LEU A 32 0.75 -4.30 -2.76
CA LEU A 32 -0.64 -3.88 -2.71
C LEU A 32 -1.45 -4.67 -3.73
N THR A 33 -2.37 -5.49 -3.24
CA THR A 33 -3.23 -6.35 -4.05
C THR A 33 -4.64 -5.78 -4.09
N PHE A 34 -5.20 -5.68 -5.29
CA PHE A 34 -6.56 -5.23 -5.58
C PHE A 34 -7.34 -6.44 -6.09
N ASN A 35 -8.29 -6.92 -5.28
CA ASN A 35 -9.13 -8.05 -5.65
C ASN A 35 -10.48 -7.52 -6.19
N PHE A 36 -10.44 -6.99 -7.40
CA PHE A 36 -11.54 -6.26 -8.05
C PHE A 36 -11.85 -6.82 -9.43
N SER A 37 -13.14 -6.90 -9.77
CA SER A 37 -13.56 -7.08 -11.16
C SER A 37 -13.35 -5.77 -11.91
N ALA A 38 -12.56 -5.82 -13.00
CA ALA A 38 -12.17 -4.63 -13.75
C ALA A 38 -12.37 -4.85 -15.25
N SER A 39 -12.97 -3.86 -15.91
CA SER A 39 -13.09 -3.78 -17.37
C SER A 39 -11.72 -3.61 -18.03
N SER A 40 -11.65 -3.86 -19.35
CA SER A 40 -10.41 -3.60 -20.11
C SER A 40 -9.92 -2.15 -19.98
N ARG A 41 -10.82 -1.18 -19.86
CA ARG A 41 -10.47 0.23 -19.66
C ARG A 41 -9.85 0.47 -18.29
N GLU A 42 -10.42 -0.12 -17.25
CA GLU A 42 -9.91 -0.02 -15.88
C GLU A 42 -8.57 -0.76 -15.73
N ILE A 43 -8.38 -1.91 -16.40
CA ILE A 43 -7.08 -2.58 -16.45
C ILE A 43 -6.04 -1.69 -17.12
N GLN A 44 -6.37 -1.00 -18.22
CA GLN A 44 -5.44 -0.06 -18.85
C GLN A 44 -5.12 1.15 -17.95
N ALA A 45 -6.10 1.66 -17.20
CA ALA A 45 -5.87 2.71 -16.21
C ALA A 45 -5.04 2.19 -15.03
N PHE A 46 -5.28 0.97 -14.57
CA PHE A 46 -4.47 0.30 -13.57
C PHE A 46 -3.03 0.14 -14.03
N LEU A 47 -2.76 -0.15 -15.30
CA LEU A 47 -1.39 -0.34 -15.79
C LEU A 47 -0.66 0.99 -16.00
N ASN A 48 -1.34 2.01 -16.52
CA ASN A 48 -0.69 3.22 -17.05
C ASN A 48 -1.05 4.53 -16.34
N GLY A 49 -2.10 4.53 -15.52
CA GLY A 49 -2.59 5.72 -14.83
C GLY A 49 -1.60 6.23 -13.79
N ASN A 50 -1.55 7.54 -13.60
CA ASN A 50 -0.71 8.15 -12.57
C ASN A 50 -1.12 7.63 -11.19
N SER A 51 -0.12 7.23 -10.40
CA SER A 51 -0.30 6.75 -9.04
C SER A 51 0.09 7.84 -8.06
N SER A 52 -0.77 8.12 -7.09
CA SER A 52 -0.42 8.95 -5.94
C SER A 52 -0.42 8.09 -4.69
N PHE A 53 0.52 8.35 -3.80
CA PHE A 53 0.69 7.65 -2.54
C PHE A 53 0.80 8.66 -1.40
N ALA A 54 0.29 8.27 -0.24
CA ALA A 54 0.51 8.99 0.99
C ALA A 54 0.60 8.03 2.17
N LEU A 55 1.28 8.46 3.22
CA LEU A 55 1.25 7.77 4.51
C LEU A 55 0.52 8.64 5.51
N PHE A 56 -0.38 8.03 6.25
CA PHE A 56 -0.96 8.62 7.45
C PHE A 56 -0.42 7.87 8.66
N ALA A 57 -0.11 8.62 9.72
CA ALA A 57 0.29 8.06 10.99
C ALA A 57 -0.35 8.82 12.14
N LYS A 58 -0.97 8.09 13.07
CA LYS A 58 -1.51 8.65 14.32
C LYS A 58 -1.45 7.60 15.42
N ALA A 59 -0.84 7.95 16.55
CA ALA A 59 -0.51 7.01 17.62
C ALA A 59 0.30 5.82 17.08
N GLU A 60 -0.17 4.58 17.26
CA GLU A 60 0.41 3.37 16.69
C GLU A 60 -0.14 2.99 15.30
N LEU A 61 -1.09 3.73 14.72
CA LEU A 61 -1.70 3.39 13.44
C LEU A 61 -0.89 3.92 12.26
N ILE A 62 -0.67 3.05 11.27
CA ILE A 62 -0.11 3.39 9.95
C ILE A 62 -1.19 3.08 8.91
N LEU A 63 -1.53 4.05 8.08
CA LEU A 63 -2.42 3.84 6.93
C LEU A 63 -1.66 4.21 5.65
N PHE A 64 -1.70 3.32 4.67
CA PHE A 64 -1.34 3.62 3.30
C PHE A 64 -2.53 4.25 2.61
N LEU A 65 -2.34 5.41 2.00
CA LEU A 65 -3.32 6.02 1.12
C LEU A 65 -2.79 5.95 -0.31
N PHE A 66 -3.67 5.67 -1.25
CA PHE A 66 -3.29 5.57 -2.64
C PHE A 66 -4.44 5.92 -3.56
N LYS A 67 -4.07 6.36 -4.76
CA LYS A 67 -4.97 6.70 -5.85
C LYS A 67 -4.32 6.27 -7.17
N ILE A 68 -5.13 5.77 -8.10
CA ILE A 68 -4.71 5.49 -9.47
C ILE A 68 -5.70 6.14 -10.43
N GLU A 69 -5.25 7.15 -11.17
CA GLU A 69 -6.11 7.90 -12.08
C GLU A 69 -6.83 6.99 -13.09
N GLY A 70 -8.17 7.09 -13.14
CA GLY A 70 -9.01 6.29 -14.03
C GLY A 70 -9.28 4.86 -13.57
N PHE A 71 -8.76 4.45 -12.41
CA PHE A 71 -8.98 3.12 -11.82
C PHE A 71 -9.60 3.20 -10.42
N LEU A 72 -8.98 3.95 -9.50
CA LEU A 72 -9.42 4.06 -8.12
C LEU A 72 -9.13 5.47 -7.60
N ASP A 73 -10.14 6.14 -7.02
CA ASP A 73 -9.91 7.41 -6.33
C ASP A 73 -9.14 7.19 -5.02
N TRP A 74 -8.86 8.25 -4.25
CA TRP A 74 -8.20 8.10 -2.95
C TRP A 74 -8.90 7.07 -2.07
N SER A 75 -8.15 6.03 -1.74
CA SER A 75 -8.54 4.97 -0.82
C SER A 75 -7.42 4.77 0.20
N ASP A 76 -7.76 4.11 1.30
CA ASP A 76 -6.81 3.83 2.37
C ASP A 76 -6.81 2.34 2.77
N LEU A 77 -5.71 1.91 3.38
CA LEU A 77 -5.53 0.61 3.99
C LEU A 77 -4.70 0.74 5.27
N ALA A 78 -5.24 0.25 6.37
CA ALA A 78 -4.49 0.09 7.61
C ALA A 78 -3.41 -0.98 7.48
N PHE A 79 -2.23 -0.67 8.01
CA PHE A 79 -1.06 -1.54 8.01
C PHE A 79 -0.46 -1.59 9.42
N THR A 80 -0.02 -2.78 9.81
CA THR A 80 0.77 -2.98 11.03
C THR A 80 1.80 -4.05 10.80
N ILE A 81 3.03 -3.78 11.23
CA ILE A 81 4.15 -4.73 11.09
C ILE A 81 3.90 -6.01 11.90
N HIS A 82 3.18 -5.93 13.01
CA HIS A 82 2.91 -7.07 13.89
C HIS A 82 2.04 -8.15 13.22
N LEU A 83 1.29 -7.80 12.17
CA LEU A 83 0.54 -8.76 11.36
C LEU A 83 1.26 -9.15 10.07
N ALA A 84 2.40 -8.51 9.76
CA ALA A 84 3.20 -8.75 8.57
C ALA A 84 4.36 -9.75 8.82
N GLY A 85 4.47 -10.33 10.03
CA GLY A 85 5.53 -11.26 10.39
C GLY A 85 6.86 -10.56 10.74
N ASP A 86 7.98 -11.23 10.51
CA ASP A 86 9.34 -10.72 10.81
C ASP A 86 9.90 -9.82 9.68
N GLU A 87 9.02 -9.21 8.88
CA GLU A 87 9.40 -8.31 7.80
C GLU A 87 9.95 -6.99 8.35
N THR A 88 10.84 -6.35 7.60
CA THR A 88 11.36 -5.02 7.91
C THR A 88 11.59 -4.26 6.62
N ILE A 89 11.58 -2.93 6.67
CA ILE A 89 11.97 -2.10 5.55
C ILE A 89 13.36 -1.57 5.85
N ASP A 90 14.29 -1.84 4.95
CA ASP A 90 15.66 -1.34 5.06
C ASP A 90 15.67 0.20 4.99
N GLU A 91 16.46 0.83 5.85
CA GLU A 91 16.65 2.27 5.91
C GLU A 91 17.75 2.63 4.90
N GLY A 92 17.37 3.24 3.77
CA GLY A 92 18.35 3.62 2.75
C GLY A 92 17.82 4.65 1.77
N ASP A 93 18.74 5.25 1.02
CA ASP A 93 18.45 6.41 0.16
C ASP A 93 17.91 6.02 -1.23
N ALA A 94 17.61 4.74 -1.45
CA ALA A 94 17.02 4.28 -2.69
C ALA A 94 15.50 4.36 -2.65
N TYR A 95 14.90 4.71 -3.78
CA TYR A 95 13.46 4.70 -3.99
C TYR A 95 12.87 3.33 -3.60
N LEU A 96 11.76 3.35 -2.86
CA LEU A 96 11.07 2.13 -2.43
C LEU A 96 10.11 1.67 -3.54
N PRO A 97 10.26 0.47 -4.10
CA PRO A 97 9.25 -0.08 -5.00
C PRO A 97 7.97 -0.44 -4.23
N ILE A 98 6.82 -0.18 -4.85
CA ILE A 98 5.50 -0.65 -4.44
C ILE A 98 4.98 -1.52 -5.58
N ASN A 99 4.82 -2.81 -5.29
CA ASN A 99 4.26 -3.76 -6.25
C ASN A 99 2.74 -3.66 -6.21
N LEU A 100 2.13 -3.45 -7.36
CA LEU A 100 0.67 -3.36 -7.53
C LEU A 100 0.19 -4.58 -8.31
N VAL A 101 -0.77 -5.31 -7.72
CA VAL A 101 -1.33 -6.54 -8.32
C VAL A 101 -2.85 -6.41 -8.44
N LEU A 102 -3.37 -6.52 -9.65
CA LEU A 102 -4.81 -6.59 -9.89
C LEU A 102 -5.19 -8.05 -10.12
N VAL A 103 -6.10 -8.56 -9.29
CA VAL A 103 -6.61 -9.94 -9.34
C VAL A 103 -8.11 -9.93 -9.53
N ASP A 104 -8.58 -10.81 -10.40
CA ASP A 104 -10.00 -11.04 -10.63
C ASP A 104 -10.58 -11.92 -9.51
N PRO A 105 -11.62 -11.46 -8.79
CA PRO A 105 -12.10 -12.13 -7.59
C PRO A 105 -12.72 -13.50 -7.85
N ASP A 106 -13.33 -13.69 -9.01
CA ASP A 106 -14.03 -14.93 -9.39
C ASP A 106 -13.04 -16.01 -9.82
N THR A 107 -12.11 -15.65 -10.70
CA THR A 107 -11.16 -16.59 -11.31
C THR A 107 -9.85 -16.73 -10.54
N LYS A 108 -9.56 -15.77 -9.65
CA LYS A 108 -8.26 -15.59 -8.99
C LYS A 108 -7.11 -15.38 -9.97
N ILE A 109 -7.39 -14.96 -11.20
CA ILE A 109 -6.36 -14.73 -12.22
C ILE A 109 -5.80 -13.31 -12.06
N VAL A 110 -4.47 -13.18 -12.10
CA VAL A 110 -3.79 -11.89 -12.14
C VAL A 110 -4.08 -11.22 -13.49
N LYS A 111 -4.76 -10.06 -13.45
CA LYS A 111 -5.13 -9.26 -14.63
C LYS A 111 -4.14 -8.14 -14.92
N GLY A 112 -3.41 -7.68 -13.91
CA GLY A 112 -2.44 -6.60 -14.05
C GLY A 112 -1.33 -6.70 -13.00
N LEU A 113 -0.11 -6.38 -13.43
CA LEU A 113 1.06 -6.26 -12.58
C LEU A 113 1.82 -5.01 -12.99
N ARG A 114 2.17 -4.18 -12.01
CA ARG A 114 3.11 -3.08 -12.24
C ARG A 114 3.85 -2.72 -10.95
N ILE A 115 4.99 -2.07 -11.13
CA ILE A 115 5.81 -1.55 -10.03
C ILE A 115 5.81 -0.03 -10.15
N VAL A 116 5.58 0.64 -9.04
CA VAL A 116 5.71 2.09 -8.94
C VAL A 116 6.64 2.41 -7.78
N THR A 117 7.56 3.34 -7.97
CA THR A 117 8.50 3.74 -6.92
C THR A 117 8.01 4.96 -6.15
N VAL A 118 8.31 5.01 -4.87
CA VAL A 118 8.17 6.20 -4.02
C VAL A 118 9.54 6.69 -3.55
N SER A 119 9.62 7.95 -3.16
CA SER A 119 10.87 8.64 -2.82
C SER A 119 11.59 8.01 -1.62
N PRO A 120 12.89 8.30 -1.46
CA PRO A 120 13.63 7.96 -0.24
C PRO A 120 13.00 8.56 1.02
N ASP A 121 12.41 9.76 0.95
CA ASP A 121 11.72 10.37 2.09
C ASP A 121 10.49 9.56 2.50
N PHE A 122 9.72 9.05 1.54
CA PHE A 122 8.60 8.16 1.82
C PHE A 122 9.07 6.86 2.49
N ARG A 123 10.15 6.27 1.97
CA ARG A 123 10.77 5.07 2.53
C ARG A 123 11.22 5.29 3.98
N LEU A 124 11.89 6.40 4.25
CA LEU A 124 12.37 6.76 5.58
C LEU A 124 11.22 6.90 6.57
N ASN A 125 10.17 7.66 6.21
CA ASN A 125 8.98 7.83 7.05
C ASN A 125 8.33 6.48 7.37
N LEU A 126 8.19 5.59 6.38
CA LEU A 126 7.61 4.27 6.60
C LEU A 126 8.48 3.40 7.50
N ALA A 127 9.80 3.38 7.29
CA ALA A 127 10.74 2.61 8.10
C ALA A 127 10.74 3.07 9.57
N GLU A 128 10.72 4.38 9.82
CA GLU A 128 10.63 4.94 11.17
C GLU A 128 9.33 4.54 11.89
N LEU A 129 8.19 4.59 11.18
CA LEU A 129 6.90 4.20 11.72
C LEU A 129 6.86 2.70 12.06
N ILE A 130 7.39 1.85 11.17
CA ILE A 130 7.52 0.41 11.40
C ILE A 130 8.42 0.13 12.60
N ARG A 131 9.60 0.76 12.66
CA ARG A 131 10.54 0.60 13.78
C ARG A 131 9.90 0.98 15.11
N LYS A 132 9.10 2.05 15.12
CA LYS A 132 8.33 2.44 16.30
C LYS A 132 7.32 1.36 16.70
N GLN A 133 6.51 0.86 15.76
CA GLN A 133 5.57 -0.24 16.04
C GLN A 133 6.29 -1.47 16.61
N VAL A 134 7.40 -1.92 16.00
CA VAL A 134 8.18 -3.06 16.49
C VAL A 134 8.61 -2.91 17.96
N SER A 135 8.89 -1.68 18.41
CA SER A 135 9.31 -1.40 19.79
C SER A 135 8.16 -1.35 20.81
N GLU A 136 6.91 -1.40 20.36
CA GLU A 136 5.71 -1.31 21.19
C GLU A 136 4.99 -2.66 21.32
N PRO A 137 4.31 -2.93 22.44
CA PRO A 137 3.49 -4.14 22.58
C PRO A 137 2.29 -4.09 21.63
N PHE A 138 1.93 -5.23 21.06
CA PHE A 138 0.80 -5.35 20.14
C PHE A 138 -0.38 -6.11 20.76
N ASP A 139 -1.55 -5.46 20.77
CA ASP A 139 -2.83 -6.08 21.08
C ASP A 139 -3.75 -5.94 19.87
N THR A 140 -4.08 -7.07 19.26
CA THR A 140 -4.92 -7.15 18.06
C THR A 140 -6.31 -6.54 18.26
N MET A 141 -6.94 -6.73 19.43
CA MET A 141 -8.27 -6.18 19.71
C MET A 141 -8.20 -4.66 19.92
N ALA A 142 -7.17 -4.17 20.61
CA ALA A 142 -6.94 -2.74 20.78
C ALA A 142 -6.67 -2.06 19.43
N TYR A 143 -5.87 -2.69 18.56
CA TYR A 143 -5.57 -2.20 17.21
C TYR A 143 -6.84 -2.02 16.36
N TYR A 144 -7.69 -3.05 16.28
CA TYR A 144 -8.94 -2.94 15.51
C TYR A 144 -9.92 -1.91 16.11
N ARG A 145 -9.93 -1.76 17.44
CA ARG A 145 -10.72 -0.70 18.09
C ARG A 145 -10.19 0.69 17.74
N ALA A 146 -8.87 0.87 17.74
CA ALA A 146 -8.22 2.12 17.37
C ALA A 146 -8.52 2.51 15.91
N ILE A 147 -8.52 1.54 14.99
CA ILE A 147 -8.97 1.74 13.60
C ILE A 147 -10.43 2.22 13.56
N GLY A 148 -11.33 1.57 14.31
CA GLY A 148 -12.73 1.98 14.38
C GLY A 148 -12.89 3.44 14.84
N SER A 149 -12.23 3.81 15.94
CA SER A 149 -12.24 5.18 16.45
C SER A 149 -11.57 6.19 15.50
N LEU A 150 -10.58 5.75 14.72
CA LEU A 150 -9.97 6.58 13.67
C LEU A 150 -11.01 6.94 12.61
N TYR A 151 -11.77 5.97 12.09
CA TYR A 151 -12.79 6.21 11.06
C TYR A 151 -14.02 6.96 11.58
N GLU A 152 -14.33 6.91 12.88
CA GLU A 152 -15.31 7.82 13.48
C GLU A 152 -14.86 9.28 13.40
N THR A 153 -13.54 9.53 13.50
CA THR A 153 -12.96 10.88 13.45
C THR A 153 -12.69 11.35 12.01
N TYR A 154 -12.25 10.44 11.14
CA TYR A 154 -11.90 10.68 9.74
C TYR A 154 -12.64 9.68 8.84
N PRO A 155 -13.91 9.95 8.50
CA PRO A 155 -14.75 8.97 7.79
C PRO A 155 -14.34 8.70 6.35
N ALA A 156 -13.53 9.57 5.73
CA ALA A 156 -13.11 9.44 4.35
C ALA A 156 -11.59 9.50 4.21
N ALA A 157 -11.05 8.77 3.21
CA ALA A 157 -9.63 8.84 2.83
C ALA A 157 -9.15 10.28 2.59
N SER A 158 -10.03 11.15 2.07
CA SER A 158 -9.71 12.57 1.88
C SER A 158 -9.48 13.35 3.18
N ASP A 159 -10.04 12.91 4.31
CA ASP A 159 -9.80 13.51 5.62
C ASP A 159 -8.47 13.05 6.21
N LEU A 160 -8.16 11.76 6.05
CA LEU A 160 -6.84 11.20 6.38
C LEU A 160 -5.73 11.84 5.54
N LEU A 161 -5.98 12.09 4.26
CA LEU A 161 -5.03 12.72 3.35
C LEU A 161 -4.60 14.11 3.82
N LYS A 162 -5.52 14.90 4.41
CA LYS A 162 -5.19 16.23 4.98
C LYS A 162 -4.21 16.15 6.17
N GLN A 163 -4.07 14.97 6.76
CA GLN A 163 -3.24 14.70 7.94
C GLN A 163 -2.05 13.78 7.60
N ALA A 164 -1.82 13.50 6.31
CA ALA A 164 -0.75 12.62 5.87
C ALA A 164 0.62 13.19 6.25
N VAL A 165 1.54 12.31 6.67
CA VAL A 165 2.93 12.68 6.98
C VAL A 165 3.73 12.95 5.71
N ILE A 166 3.37 12.28 4.61
CA ILE A 166 3.94 12.50 3.28
C ILE A 166 2.88 12.20 2.22
N ILE A 167 2.87 12.97 1.13
CA ILE A 167 2.03 12.78 -0.06
C ILE A 167 2.89 13.02 -1.28
N GLU A 168 2.88 12.09 -2.23
CA GLU A 168 3.63 12.22 -3.48
C GLU A 168 2.97 11.48 -4.64
N GLN A 169 3.45 11.78 -5.85
CA GLN A 169 3.13 11.01 -7.05
C GLN A 169 4.24 9.99 -7.29
N GLY A 170 3.87 8.71 -7.32
CA GLY A 170 4.82 7.63 -7.54
C GLY A 170 5.33 7.57 -8.99
N GLY A 171 6.49 6.96 -9.18
CA GLY A 171 7.11 6.77 -10.49
C GLY A 171 7.75 8.05 -11.06
N LYS A 172 7.90 9.11 -10.26
CA LYS A 172 8.68 10.30 -10.63
C LYS A 172 10.14 10.06 -10.30
N THR A 173 10.99 10.05 -11.32
CA THR A 173 12.45 9.85 -11.22
C THR A 173 13.27 11.13 -11.15
N LEU A 174 12.64 12.31 -11.10
CA LEU A 174 13.36 13.58 -11.17
C LEU A 174 13.47 14.23 -9.78
N PRO A 175 14.69 14.59 -9.32
CA PRO A 175 14.82 15.53 -8.22
C PRO A 175 14.16 16.84 -8.68
N ALA A 176 13.39 17.46 -7.79
CA ALA A 176 12.86 18.79 -8.05
C ALA A 176 14.05 19.71 -8.36
N SER A 177 14.16 20.15 -9.62
CA SER A 177 15.11 21.19 -9.99
C SER A 177 14.70 22.44 -9.22
N HIS A 178 15.44 22.79 -8.16
CA HIS A 178 15.36 24.11 -7.58
C HIS A 178 15.83 25.11 -8.64
N GLY A 179 14.87 25.82 -9.24
CA GLY A 179 15.11 27.03 -10.03
C GLY A 179 15.07 28.27 -9.16
#